data_AF-A0A6C8GJ59-F1
#
_entry.id   AF-A0A6C8GJ59-F1
#
_cell.length_a   1.000
_cell.length_b   1.000
_cell.length_c   1.000
_cell.angle_alpha   90.00
_cell.angle_beta   90.00
_cell.angle_gamma   90.00
#
_symmetry.space_group_name_H-M   'P 1'
#
loop_
_entity.id
_entity.type
_entity.pdbx_description
1 polymer ?
#
loop_
_entity_poly.entity_id
_entity_poly.type
_entity_poly.pdbx_seq_one_letter_code
_entity_poly.pdbx_strand_id
1 'polypeptide(L)'
;MGLINAAPSGGVTLSWGSWFIAALLPCLVSFLIVPLLVYWLTRPEIKHTPDAPDLARKELAQMGSMTRGEWLMLATVGVLLVLWIFGSSLGVDATTASFVGLSILLLSGVLTWEDVKSEKGAWDTLIWFAALLMMANQLKKLGFTSWFGNLIGDSIGSTMHGTSWIIILLLLNAAYFYTHYFFASGNAQIAALYAV
;
A
#
# COMPACT_ATOMS: atom_id res chain seq x y z
N MET A 1 -9.19 5.92 1.34
CA MET A 1 -10.36 6.83 1.50
C MET A 1 -10.35 8.00 0.50
N GLY A 2 -9.20 8.46 0.00
CA GLY A 2 -9.14 9.57 -0.98
C GLY A 2 -9.74 9.31 -2.37
N LEU A 3 -9.92 8.04 -2.77
CA LEU A 3 -10.53 7.68 -4.06
C LEU A 3 -12.06 7.77 -4.09
N ILE A 4 -12.72 7.82 -2.94
CA ILE A 4 -14.21 7.79 -2.84
C ILE A 4 -14.77 9.22 -2.84
N ASN A 5 -13.96 10.22 -2.47
CA ASN A 5 -14.38 11.62 -2.37
C ASN A 5 -13.97 12.48 -3.57
N ALA A 6 -13.25 11.93 -4.55
CA ALA A 6 -13.04 12.60 -5.82
C ALA A 6 -14.34 12.46 -6.62
N ALA A 7 -15.23 13.46 -6.50
CA ALA A 7 -16.42 13.55 -7.35
C ALA A 7 -15.97 13.48 -8.81
N PRO A 8 -16.31 12.41 -9.56
CA PRO A 8 -15.95 12.38 -10.96
C PRO A 8 -16.82 13.40 -11.68
N SER A 9 -16.19 14.19 -12.53
CA SER A 9 -16.82 15.15 -13.45
C SER A 9 -17.84 14.52 -14.43
N GLY A 10 -18.18 13.23 -14.27
CA GLY A 10 -19.01 12.41 -15.15
C GLY A 10 -20.25 11.77 -14.51
N GLY A 11 -20.70 12.22 -13.33
CA GLY A 11 -22.03 11.86 -12.79
C GLY A 11 -22.20 10.43 -12.23
N VAL A 12 -21.14 9.64 -12.13
CA VAL A 12 -21.18 8.31 -11.50
C VAL A 12 -20.77 8.41 -10.04
N THR A 13 -21.75 8.42 -9.12
CA THR A 13 -21.44 8.33 -7.68
C THR A 13 -20.97 6.92 -7.35
N LEU A 14 -19.65 6.73 -7.17
CA LEU A 14 -19.10 5.48 -6.67
C LEU A 14 -19.49 5.30 -5.20
N SER A 15 -20.53 4.51 -4.94
CA SER A 15 -20.82 4.04 -3.58
C SER A 15 -19.80 2.98 -3.16
N TRP A 16 -19.56 2.85 -1.84
CA TRP A 16 -18.69 1.79 -1.31
C TRP A 16 -19.13 0.39 -1.79
N GLY A 17 -20.44 0.13 -1.81
CA GLY A 17 -21.00 -1.15 -2.25
C GLY A 17 -20.79 -1.42 -3.74
N SER A 18 -21.02 -0.42 -4.60
CA SER A 18 -20.77 -0.57 -6.06
C SER A 18 -19.29 -0.80 -6.36
N TRP A 19 -18.38 -0.12 -5.65
CA TRP A 19 -16.94 -0.35 -5.79
C TRP A 19 -16.55 -1.76 -5.33
N PHE A 20 -17.06 -2.20 -4.18
CA PHE A 20 -16.79 -3.53 -3.64
C PHE A 20 -17.21 -4.64 -4.60
N ILE A 21 -18.44 -4.57 -5.12
CA ILE A 21 -18.96 -5.58 -6.07
C ILE A 21 -18.14 -5.58 -7.36
N ALA A 22 -17.81 -4.40 -7.89
CA ALA A 22 -17.00 -4.28 -9.09
C ALA A 22 -15.56 -4.82 -8.89
N ALA A 23 -15.00 -4.64 -7.69
CA ALA A 23 -13.65 -5.11 -7.35
C ALA A 23 -13.60 -6.60 -6.96
N LEU A 24 -14.72 -7.19 -6.53
CA LEU A 24 -14.75 -8.56 -6.00
C LEU A 24 -14.22 -9.59 -7.02
N LEU A 25 -14.73 -9.54 -8.25
CA LEU A 25 -14.34 -10.47 -9.31
C LEU A 25 -12.84 -10.38 -9.67
N PRO A 26 -12.26 -9.20 -10.00
CA PRO A 26 -10.83 -9.10 -10.27
C PRO A 26 -9.98 -9.44 -9.04
N CYS A 27 -10.42 -9.12 -7.82
CA CYS A 27 -9.71 -9.52 -6.60
C CYS A 27 -9.67 -11.04 -6.42
N LEU A 28 -10.78 -11.75 -6.63
CA LEU A 28 -10.83 -13.21 -6.53
C LEU A 28 -9.97 -13.89 -7.60
N VAL A 29 -10.02 -13.38 -8.83
CA VAL A 29 -9.19 -13.86 -9.93
C VAL A 29 -7.70 -13.68 -9.59
N SER A 30 -7.30 -12.50 -9.14
CA SER A 30 -5.92 -12.24 -8.71
C SER A 30 -5.52 -13.07 -7.49
N PHE A 31 -6.41 -13.27 -6.53
CA PHE A 31 -6.14 -14.09 -5.33
C PHE A 31 -5.86 -15.56 -5.68
N LEU A 32 -6.48 -16.10 -6.73
CA LEU A 32 -6.20 -17.45 -7.21
C LEU A 32 -4.98 -17.50 -8.13
N ILE A 33 -4.89 -16.57 -9.09
CA ILE A 33 -3.87 -16.62 -10.15
C ILE A 33 -2.49 -16.19 -9.63
N VAL A 34 -2.39 -15.13 -8.82
CA VAL A 34 -1.10 -14.57 -8.40
C VAL A 34 -0.29 -15.59 -7.58
N PRO A 35 -0.83 -16.27 -6.55
CA PRO A 35 -0.07 -17.28 -5.81
C PRO A 35 0.39 -18.44 -6.70
N LEU A 36 -0.45 -18.89 -7.64
CA LEU A 36 -0.10 -19.96 -8.58
C LEU A 36 1.02 -19.53 -9.54
N LEU A 37 0.95 -18.31 -10.07
CA LEU A 37 1.99 -17.75 -10.93
C LEU A 37 3.30 -17.56 -10.18
N VAL A 38 3.26 -17.02 -8.96
CA VAL A 38 4.46 -16.87 -8.12
C VAL A 38 5.06 -18.24 -7.82
N TYR A 39 4.26 -19.22 -7.39
CA TYR A 39 4.75 -20.58 -7.15
C TYR A 39 5.37 -21.23 -8.40
N TRP A 40 4.83 -20.95 -9.59
CA TRP A 40 5.35 -21.48 -10.84
C TRP A 40 6.61 -20.76 -11.33
N LEU A 41 6.69 -19.44 -11.16
CA LEU A 41 7.81 -18.59 -11.60
C LEU A 41 8.99 -18.68 -10.63
N THR A 42 8.73 -18.52 -9.33
CA THR A 42 9.72 -18.64 -8.25
C THR A 42 9.52 -19.98 -7.55
N ARG A 43 9.68 -21.08 -8.30
CA ARG A 43 9.56 -22.43 -7.74
C ARG A 43 10.46 -22.54 -6.50
N PRO A 44 9.90 -22.73 -5.30
CA PRO A 44 10.71 -22.80 -4.10
C PRO A 44 11.63 -24.01 -4.20
N GLU A 45 12.90 -23.82 -3.83
CA GLU A 45 13.91 -24.88 -3.82
C GLU A 45 13.55 -25.97 -2.81
N ILE A 46 12.95 -25.58 -1.69
CA ILE A 46 12.48 -26.48 -0.64
C ILE A 46 10.95 -26.52 -0.67
N LYS A 47 10.38 -27.67 -1.06
CA LYS A 47 8.93 -27.89 -1.15
C LYS A 47 8.37 -28.75 -0.03
N HIS A 48 9.24 -29.50 0.64
CA HIS A 48 8.88 -30.38 1.73
C HIS A 48 9.88 -30.20 2.86
N THR A 49 9.37 -29.81 4.01
CA THR A 49 10.14 -29.73 5.26
C THR A 49 9.38 -30.56 6.30
N PRO A 50 9.48 -31.90 6.24
CA PRO A 50 8.69 -32.80 7.09
C PRO A 50 8.99 -32.59 8.58
N ASP A 51 10.21 -32.17 8.91
CA ASP A 51 10.65 -31.90 10.28
C ASP A 51 10.22 -30.52 10.79
N ALA A 52 9.63 -29.64 9.96
CA ALA A 52 9.25 -28.28 10.37
C ALA A 52 8.25 -28.25 11.54
N PRO A 53 7.19 -29.09 11.59
CA PRO A 53 6.27 -29.09 12.72
C PRO A 53 6.94 -29.52 14.02
N ASP A 54 7.81 -30.53 13.97
CA ASP A 54 8.49 -31.05 15.16
C ASP A 54 9.57 -30.08 15.64
N LEU A 55 10.31 -29.47 14.70
CA LEU A 55 11.26 -28.40 15.00
C LEU A 55 10.55 -27.19 15.62
N ALA A 56 9.41 -26.75 15.06
CA ALA A 56 8.63 -25.64 15.61
C ALA A 56 8.13 -25.93 17.03
N ARG A 57 7.66 -27.16 17.30
CA ARG A 57 7.25 -27.58 18.65
C ARG A 57 8.42 -27.58 19.63
N LYS A 58 9.58 -28.05 19.18
CA LYS A 58 10.81 -28.09 19.99
C LYS A 58 11.31 -26.68 20.31
N GLU A 59 11.34 -25.77 19.34
CA GLU A 59 11.73 -24.37 19.54
C GLU A 59 10.72 -23.65 20.45
N LEU A 60 9.41 -23.86 20.26
CA LEU A 60 8.38 -23.29 21.13
C LEU A 60 8.53 -23.78 22.58
N ALA A 61 8.83 -25.07 22.78
CA ALA A 61 9.08 -25.61 24.11
C ALA A 61 10.36 -25.03 24.75
N GLN A 62 11.39 -24.74 23.96
CA GLN A 62 12.62 -24.08 24.42
C GLN A 62 12.39 -22.61 24.80
N MET A 63 11.55 -21.88 24.06
CA MET A 63 11.19 -20.49 24.35
C MET A 63 10.44 -20.34 25.69
N GLY A 64 9.64 -21.33 26.07
CA GLY A 64 8.94 -21.36 27.36
C GLY A 64 7.72 -20.43 27.42
N SER A 65 7.33 -20.02 28.62
CA SER A 65 6.17 -19.15 28.82
C SER A 65 6.47 -17.70 28.42
N MET A 66 5.49 -17.01 27.84
CA MET A 66 5.63 -15.61 27.46
C MET A 66 6.06 -14.72 28.63
N THR A 67 7.08 -13.93 28.39
CA THR A 67 7.61 -12.94 29.32
C THR A 67 6.67 -11.74 29.45
N ARG A 68 6.88 -10.92 30.49
CA ARG A 68 6.11 -9.68 30.69
C ARG A 68 6.27 -8.71 29.50
N GLY A 69 7.46 -8.64 28.92
CA GLY A 69 7.74 -7.77 27.76
C GLY A 69 6.97 -8.21 26.52
N GLU A 70 6.89 -9.52 26.26
CA GLU A 70 6.13 -10.06 25.12
C GLU A 70 4.62 -9.85 25.30
N TRP A 71 4.10 -9.96 26.53
CA TRP A 71 2.71 -9.62 26.84
C TRP A 71 2.40 -8.14 26.63
N LEU A 72 3.30 -7.24 27.03
CA LEU A 72 3.15 -5.80 26.82
C LEU A 72 3.22 -5.42 25.32
N MET A 73 4.09 -6.10 24.56
CA MET A 73 4.15 -5.96 23.11
C MET A 73 2.84 -6.40 22.45
N LEU A 74 2.32 -7.58 22.82
CA LEU A 74 1.05 -8.09 22.31
C LEU A 74 -0.12 -7.17 22.66
N ALA A 75 -0.17 -6.66 23.89
CA ALA A 75 -1.18 -5.68 24.30
C ALA A 75 -1.10 -4.40 23.46
N THR A 76 0.11 -3.92 23.17
CA THR A 76 0.31 -2.73 22.34
C THR A 76 -0.16 -2.94 20.90
N VAL A 77 0.12 -4.11 20.31
CA VAL A 77 -0.42 -4.48 18.99
C VAL A 77 -1.95 -4.53 19.03
N GLY A 78 -2.54 -5.07 20.10
CA GLY A 78 -3.99 -5.05 20.30
C GLY A 78 -4.58 -3.64 20.29
N VAL A 79 -3.94 -2.70 21.01
CA VAL A 79 -4.34 -1.28 21.02
C VAL A 79 -4.22 -0.66 19.62
N LEU A 80 -3.14 -0.92 18.90
CA LEU A 80 -2.94 -0.44 17.53
C LEU A 80 -4.03 -0.95 16.59
N LEU A 81 -4.41 -2.23 16.66
CA LEU A 81 -5.48 -2.80 15.85
C LEU A 81 -6.82 -2.12 16.12
N VAL A 82 -7.16 -1.88 17.39
CA VAL A 82 -8.37 -1.14 17.77
C VAL A 82 -8.33 0.27 17.19
N LEU A 83 -7.21 0.99 17.33
CA LEU A 83 -7.05 2.33 16.78
C LEU A 83 -7.11 2.35 15.25
N TRP A 84 -6.61 1.34 14.55
CA TRP A 84 -6.69 1.27 13.09
C TRP A 84 -8.08 0.91 12.58
N ILE A 85 -8.80 0.01 13.26
CA ILE A 85 -10.16 -0.38 12.90
C ILE A 85 -11.13 0.78 13.16
N PHE A 86 -11.03 1.41 14.33
CA PHE A 86 -11.95 2.48 14.74
C PHE A 86 -11.41 3.89 14.48
N GLY A 87 -10.23 4.04 13.86
CA GLY A 87 -9.55 5.34 13.68
C GLY A 87 -10.40 6.36 12.93
N SER A 88 -11.17 5.92 11.93
CA SER A 88 -12.12 6.78 11.22
C SER A 88 -13.24 7.34 12.10
N SER A 89 -13.68 6.57 13.11
CA SER A 89 -14.73 6.98 14.07
C SER A 89 -14.16 7.79 15.24
N LEU A 90 -12.91 7.54 15.60
CA LEU A 90 -12.21 8.20 16.71
C LEU A 90 -11.43 9.45 16.28
N GLY A 91 -11.35 9.73 14.97
CA GLY A 91 -10.57 10.85 14.44
C GLY A 91 -9.05 10.64 14.54
N VAL A 92 -8.59 9.39 14.67
CA VAL A 92 -7.17 9.04 14.78
C VAL A 92 -6.69 8.46 13.45
N ASP A 93 -5.69 9.10 12.85
CA ASP A 93 -5.04 8.58 11.65
C ASP A 93 -3.99 7.51 11.99
N ALA A 94 -3.61 6.71 10.98
CA ALA A 94 -2.68 5.59 11.16
C ALA A 94 -1.29 6.01 11.66
N THR A 95 -0.84 7.23 11.33
CA THR A 95 0.45 7.79 11.77
C THR A 95 0.38 8.10 13.26
N THR A 96 -0.68 8.79 13.69
CA THR A 96 -0.92 9.09 15.10
C THR A 96 -1.04 7.80 15.92
N ALA A 97 -1.79 6.81 15.43
CA ALA A 97 -1.87 5.49 16.08
C ALA A 97 -0.48 4.84 16.24
N SER A 98 0.36 4.88 15.20
CA SER A 98 1.73 4.34 15.24
C SER A 98 2.60 5.03 16.30
N PHE A 99 2.49 6.36 16.44
CA PHE A 99 3.18 7.10 17.51
C PHE A 99 2.68 6.78 18.91
N VAL A 100 1.37 6.53 19.08
CA VAL A 100 0.80 6.04 20.35
C VAL A 100 1.38 4.67 20.69
N GLY A 101 1.42 3.73 19.73
CA GLY A 101 2.04 2.42 19.94
C GLY A 101 3.52 2.51 20.34
N LEU A 102 4.30 3.31 19.61
CA LEU A 102 5.71 3.56 19.93
C LEU A 102 5.88 4.15 21.34
N SER A 103 5.03 5.10 21.73
CA SER A 103 5.05 5.71 23.06
C SER A 103 4.77 4.69 24.15
N ILE A 104 3.79 3.80 23.96
CA ILE A 104 3.48 2.72 24.90
C ILE A 104 4.68 1.77 25.05
N LEU A 105 5.33 1.38 23.95
CA LEU A 105 6.49 0.47 23.99
C LEU A 105 7.70 1.09 24.69
N LEU A 106 7.94 2.40 24.49
CA LEU A 106 9.01 3.13 25.18
C LEU A 106 8.70 3.32 26.67
N LEU A 107 7.48 3.72 27.02
CA LEU A 107 7.08 3.94 28.42
C LEU A 107 7.00 2.64 29.23
N SER A 108 6.64 1.53 28.58
CA SER A 108 6.65 0.21 29.20
C SER A 108 8.03 -0.41 29.34
N GLY A 109 9.07 0.21 28.76
CA GLY A 109 10.45 -0.29 28.77
C GLY A 109 10.66 -1.54 27.91
N VAL A 110 9.70 -1.89 27.07
CA VAL A 110 9.82 -2.99 26.09
C VAL A 110 10.81 -2.61 24.98
N LEU A 111 10.81 -1.34 24.59
CA LEU A 111 11.82 -0.75 23.71
C LEU A 111 12.60 0.32 24.46
N THR A 112 13.90 0.37 24.23
CA THR A 112 14.74 1.47 24.67
C THR A 112 14.85 2.54 23.58
N TRP A 113 15.27 3.74 23.96
CA TRP A 113 15.56 4.79 22.99
C TRP A 113 16.74 4.43 22.06
N GLU A 114 17.67 3.59 22.55
CA GLU A 114 18.78 3.12 21.72
C GLU A 114 18.31 2.15 20.64
N ASP A 115 17.36 1.28 20.95
CA ASP A 115 16.74 0.38 19.96
C ASP A 115 16.14 1.19 18.80
N VAL A 116 15.36 2.23 19.10
CA VAL A 116 14.73 3.11 18.09
C VAL A 116 15.77 3.85 17.24
N LYS A 117 16.85 4.35 17.83
CA LYS A 117 17.93 5.01 17.07
C LYS A 117 18.71 4.02 16.21
N SER A 118 18.88 2.79 16.68
CA SER A 118 19.64 1.76 15.99
C SER A 118 18.89 1.11 14.82
N GLU A 119 17.57 1.33 14.73
CA GLU A 119 16.71 0.81 13.67
C GLU A 119 16.92 1.55 12.34
N LYS A 120 18.06 1.27 11.69
CA LYS A 120 18.51 1.94 10.46
C LYS A 120 17.51 1.81 9.30
N GLY A 121 16.77 0.71 9.23
CA GLY A 121 15.80 0.48 8.14
C GLY A 121 14.67 1.51 8.15
N ALA A 122 14.18 1.87 9.34
CA ALA A 122 13.17 2.92 9.49
C ALA A 122 13.70 4.30 9.05
N TRP A 123 14.93 4.64 9.46
CA TRP A 123 15.57 5.91 9.10
C TRP A 123 15.86 6.01 7.60
N ASP A 124 16.38 4.94 6.99
CA ASP A 124 16.67 4.89 5.56
C ASP A 124 15.38 5.05 4.74
N THR A 125 14.33 4.31 5.09
CA THR A 125 13.00 4.42 4.48
C THR A 125 12.47 5.85 4.61
N LEU A 126 12.55 6.47 5.80
CA LEU A 126 12.07 7.83 6.03
C LEU A 126 12.77 8.85 5.09
N ILE A 127 14.10 8.77 5.00
CA ILE A 127 14.90 9.71 4.20
C ILE A 127 14.61 9.52 2.70
N TRP A 128 14.63 8.28 2.21
CA TRP A 128 14.38 7.99 0.79
C TRP A 128 12.95 8.33 0.38
N PHE A 129 11.94 7.94 1.16
CA PHE A 129 10.57 8.28 0.85
C PHE A 129 10.34 9.79 0.91
N ALA A 130 10.92 10.52 1.86
CA ALA A 130 10.81 11.97 1.92
C ALA A 130 11.38 12.65 0.67
N ALA A 131 12.59 12.26 0.24
CA ALA A 131 13.22 12.80 -0.97
C ALA A 131 12.40 12.49 -2.24
N LEU A 132 11.93 11.26 -2.39
CA LEU A 132 11.11 10.82 -3.51
C LEU A 132 9.76 11.54 -3.57
N LEU A 133 9.08 11.69 -2.43
CA LEU A 133 7.82 12.43 -2.34
C LEU A 133 8.02 13.92 -2.63
N MET A 134 9.12 14.52 -2.18
CA MET A 134 9.48 15.91 -2.52
C MET A 134 9.65 16.08 -4.03
N MET A 135 10.41 15.20 -4.69
CA MET A 135 10.60 15.25 -6.15
C MET A 135 9.28 15.09 -6.90
N ALA A 136 8.44 14.12 -6.52
CA ALA A 136 7.12 13.93 -7.12
C ALA A 136 6.23 15.18 -6.95
N ASN A 137 6.25 15.82 -5.77
CA ASN A 137 5.51 17.06 -5.52
C ASN A 137 6.03 18.23 -6.37
N GLN A 138 7.35 18.35 -6.56
CA GLN A 138 7.92 19.38 -7.43
C GLN A 138 7.55 19.16 -8.90
N LEU A 139 7.57 17.92 -9.37
CA LEU A 139 7.14 17.58 -10.73
C LEU A 139 5.67 17.95 -10.98
N LYS A 140 4.80 17.70 -9.98
CA LYS A 140 3.41 18.15 -10.00
C LYS A 140 3.30 19.68 -10.04
N LYS A 141 4.04 20.40 -9.18
CA LYS A 141 4.01 21.88 -9.14
C LYS A 141 4.49 22.53 -10.43
N LEU A 142 5.47 21.93 -11.10
CA LEU A 142 5.99 22.40 -12.39
C LEU A 142 5.03 22.13 -13.57
N GLY A 143 3.90 21.46 -13.33
CA GLY A 143 2.88 21.22 -14.36
C GLY A 143 3.23 20.07 -15.31
N PHE A 144 4.28 19.30 -15.04
CA PHE A 144 4.67 18.15 -15.87
C PHE A 144 3.53 17.15 -15.99
N THR A 145 2.79 16.91 -14.90
CA THR A 145 1.69 15.94 -14.87
C THR A 145 0.54 16.35 -15.77
N SER A 146 0.19 17.65 -15.78
CA SER A 146 -0.83 18.21 -16.66
C SER A 146 -0.37 18.23 -18.12
N TRP A 147 0.87 18.65 -18.37
CA TRP A 147 1.46 18.59 -19.71
C TRP A 147 1.47 17.16 -20.27
N PHE A 148 1.90 16.18 -19.47
CA PHE A 148 2.00 14.79 -19.87
C PHE A 148 0.62 14.15 -20.08
N GLY A 149 -0.36 14.44 -19.21
CA GLY A 149 -1.73 14.01 -19.37
C GLY A 149 -2.37 14.56 -20.66
N ASN A 150 -2.20 15.85 -20.93
CA ASN A 150 -2.67 16.48 -22.18
C ASN A 150 -1.97 15.87 -23.41
N LEU A 151 -0.65 15.64 -23.35
CA LEU A 151 0.09 15.01 -24.45
C LEU A 151 -0.47 13.63 -24.81
N ILE A 152 -0.76 12.80 -23.81
CA ILE A 152 -1.37 11.48 -24.01
C ILE A 152 -2.80 11.62 -24.53
N GLY A 153 -3.60 12.50 -23.93
CA GLY A 153 -4.98 12.77 -24.33
C GLY A 153 -5.10 13.25 -25.78
N ASP A 154 -4.27 14.21 -26.18
CA ASP A 154 -4.23 14.77 -27.53
C ASP A 154 -3.70 13.75 -28.55
N SER A 155 -2.69 12.96 -28.19
CA SER A 155 -2.11 11.94 -29.08
C SER A 155 -3.11 10.80 -29.35
N ILE A 156 -3.81 10.34 -28.32
CA ILE A 156 -4.84 9.30 -28.44
C ILE A 156 -6.08 9.86 -29.14
N GLY A 157 -6.51 11.07 -28.76
CA GLY A 157 -7.68 11.74 -29.35
C GLY A 157 -7.52 11.98 -30.85
N SER A 158 -6.40 12.55 -31.29
CA SER A 158 -6.14 12.88 -32.70
C SER A 158 -5.89 11.66 -33.58
N THR A 159 -5.30 10.58 -33.06
CA THR A 159 -4.91 9.41 -33.86
C THR A 159 -6.00 8.33 -33.92
N MET A 160 -6.96 8.33 -32.99
CA MET A 160 -7.94 7.23 -32.84
C MET A 160 -9.41 7.65 -33.04
N HIS A 161 -9.68 8.66 -33.88
CA HIS A 161 -11.04 8.93 -34.36
C HIS A 161 -11.59 7.70 -35.10
N GLY A 162 -12.50 6.94 -34.46
CA GLY A 162 -13.16 5.76 -35.04
C GLY A 162 -12.72 4.39 -34.50
N THR A 163 -11.77 4.35 -33.56
CA THR A 163 -11.33 3.09 -32.93
C THR A 163 -12.29 2.66 -31.81
N SER A 164 -12.44 1.35 -31.60
CA SER A 164 -13.24 0.80 -30.49
C SER A 164 -12.79 1.34 -29.13
N TRP A 165 -13.74 1.80 -28.32
CA TRP A 165 -13.52 2.35 -26.98
C TRP A 165 -12.74 1.40 -26.05
N ILE A 166 -12.86 0.08 -26.26
CA ILE A 166 -12.10 -0.94 -25.52
C ILE A 166 -10.59 -0.83 -25.77
N ILE A 167 -10.17 -0.59 -27.01
CA ILE A 167 -8.75 -0.47 -27.37
C ILE A 167 -8.16 0.78 -26.73
N ILE A 168 -8.93 1.88 -26.72
CA ILE A 168 -8.56 3.13 -26.08
C ILE A 168 -8.37 2.92 -24.57
N LEU A 169 -9.29 2.21 -23.90
CA LEU A 169 -9.15 1.88 -22.48
C LEU A 169 -7.94 1.00 -22.17
N LEU A 170 -7.65 -0.01 -23.01
CA LEU A 170 -6.47 -0.86 -22.83
C LEU A 170 -5.17 -0.06 -22.97
N LEU A 171 -5.09 0.84 -23.95
CA LEU A 171 -3.93 1.72 -24.13
C LEU A 171 -3.76 2.71 -22.97
N LEU A 172 -4.85 3.32 -22.51
CA LEU A 172 -4.84 4.20 -21.33
C LEU A 172 -4.41 3.45 -20.08
N ASN A 173 -4.91 2.21 -19.88
CA ASN A 173 -4.51 1.38 -18.75
C ASN A 173 -3.01 1.03 -18.80
N ALA A 174 -2.49 0.66 -19.98
CA ALA A 174 -1.07 0.40 -20.18
C ALA A 174 -0.23 1.66 -19.92
N ALA A 175 -0.61 2.81 -20.47
CA ALA A 175 0.07 4.08 -20.23
C ALA A 175 0.08 4.46 -18.74
N TYR A 176 -1.06 4.30 -18.05
CA TYR A 176 -1.16 4.53 -16.61
C TYR A 176 -0.25 3.58 -15.82
N PHE A 177 -0.23 2.29 -16.18
CA PHE A 177 0.63 1.28 -15.54
C PHE A 177 2.11 1.62 -15.71
N TYR A 178 2.57 1.93 -16.92
CA TYR A 178 3.98 2.28 -17.17
C TYR A 178 4.38 3.62 -16.56
N THR A 179 3.45 4.57 -16.48
CA THR A 179 3.71 5.86 -15.85
C THR A 179 3.95 5.71 -14.34
N HIS A 180 3.45 4.65 -13.71
CA HIS A 180 3.69 4.36 -12.29
C HIS A 180 5.18 4.30 -11.94
N TYR A 181 6.04 3.86 -12.85
CA TYR A 181 7.49 3.82 -12.64
C TYR A 181 8.12 5.20 -12.39
N PHE A 182 7.47 6.28 -12.80
CA PHE A 182 7.93 7.66 -12.60
C PHE A 182 7.38 8.28 -11.31
N PHE A 183 6.48 7.61 -10.59
CA PHE A 183 5.87 8.11 -9.37
C PHE A 183 6.25 7.26 -8.16
N ALA A 184 6.70 7.92 -7.10
CA ALA A 184 7.07 7.26 -5.84
C ALA A 184 5.87 6.77 -5.01
N SER A 185 4.64 7.19 -5.35
CA SER A 185 3.43 6.91 -4.59
C SER A 185 2.22 6.83 -5.50
N GLY A 186 1.38 5.81 -5.28
CA GLY A 186 0.09 5.68 -5.97
C GLY A 186 -0.83 6.89 -5.75
N ASN A 187 -0.84 7.47 -4.54
CA ASN A 187 -1.63 8.67 -4.25
C ASN A 187 -1.12 9.89 -5.05
N ALA A 188 0.21 10.03 -5.21
CA ALA A 188 0.79 11.11 -5.99
C ALA A 188 0.43 10.98 -7.48
N GLN A 189 0.48 9.76 -8.03
CA GLN A 189 0.09 9.49 -9.41
C GLN A 189 -1.40 9.73 -9.65
N ILE A 190 -2.28 9.25 -8.77
CA ILE A 190 -3.72 9.49 -8.87
C ILE A 190 -3.99 11.00 -8.83
N ALA A 191 -3.41 11.73 -7.88
CA ALA A 191 -3.60 13.18 -7.78
C ALA A 191 -3.01 13.98 -8.96
N ALA A 192 -2.18 13.37 -9.78
CA ALA A 192 -1.51 13.95 -10.94
C ALA A 192 -2.23 13.64 -12.26
N LEU A 193 -2.75 12.42 -12.42
CA LEU A 193 -3.33 11.92 -13.66
C LEU A 193 -4.85 11.78 -13.63
N TYR A 194 -5.48 11.67 -12.45
CA TYR A 194 -6.94 11.55 -12.35
C TYR A 194 -7.66 12.91 -12.51
N ALA A 195 -6.93 14.01 -12.28
CA ALA A 195 -7.47 15.37 -12.41
C ALA A 195 -7.38 15.95 -13.83
N VAL A 196 -6.80 15.20 -14.78
CA VAL A 196 -6.56 15.59 -16.18
C VAL A 196 -7.38 14.71 -17.09
#